data_AF-A0A9D3VGW6-F1
#
_entry.id   AF-A0A9D3VGW6-F1
#
_cell.length_a   1.000
_cell.length_b   1.000
_cell.length_c   1.000
_cell.angle_alpha   90.00
_cell.angle_beta   90.00
_cell.angle_gamma   90.00
#
_symmetry.space_group_name_H-M   'P 1'
#
loop_
_entity.id
_entity.type
_entity.pdbx_description
1 polymer ?
#
loop_
_entity_poly.entity_id
_entity_poly.type
_entity_poly.pdbx_seq_one_letter_code
_entity_poly.pdbx_strand_id
1 'polypeptide(L)'
;MAALTEFFSHLYTMTIVFFTLLRLEVEILMRPITGGVCDSETRLIITAQYLKLIEEINPTIRYSRRSSRPTQVEQCTVCLAELEEGEKVRKLKCKHSFHKDCLDKWLQQQYWATCPLCRTKVLPDEIVANYHRLQNQVDYDESSDEDMIFLLFALHGNSLHRL
;
A
#
# COMPACT_ATOMS: atom_id res chain seq x y z
N MET A 1 32.59 -25.98 49.77
CA MET A 1 32.06 -24.62 49.54
C MET A 1 32.10 -24.24 48.05
N ALA A 2 33.18 -24.50 47.32
CA ALA A 2 33.30 -24.16 45.88
C ALA A 2 32.32 -24.89 44.92
N ALA A 3 32.07 -26.19 45.13
CA ALA A 3 31.17 -26.96 44.25
C ALA A 3 29.69 -26.50 44.32
N LEU A 4 29.27 -25.98 45.48
CA LEU A 4 27.91 -25.44 45.66
C LEU A 4 27.78 -24.09 44.97
N THR A 5 28.80 -23.23 45.05
CA THR A 5 28.80 -21.92 44.37
C THR A 5 28.78 -22.06 42.86
N GLU A 6 29.48 -23.05 42.30
CA GLU A 6 29.43 -23.38 40.86
C GLU A 6 28.06 -23.90 40.45
N PHE A 7 27.45 -24.75 41.26
CA PHE A 7 26.09 -25.26 40.99
C PHE A 7 25.04 -24.14 40.97
N PHE A 8 25.08 -23.23 41.96
CA PHE A 8 24.15 -22.09 42.01
C PHE A 8 24.39 -21.09 40.87
N SER A 9 25.65 -20.89 40.47
CA SER A 9 26.00 -20.10 39.28
C SER A 9 25.41 -20.70 38.02
N HIS A 10 25.56 -22.01 37.80
CA HIS A 10 24.98 -22.68 36.65
C HIS A 10 23.46 -22.60 36.63
N LEU A 11 22.80 -22.86 37.76
CA LEU A 11 21.35 -22.75 37.86
C LEU A 11 20.87 -21.33 37.54
N TYR A 12 21.58 -20.31 38.02
CA TYR A 12 21.29 -18.90 37.74
C TYR A 12 21.47 -18.53 36.25
N THR A 13 22.52 -19.03 35.60
CA THR A 13 22.70 -18.81 34.14
C THR A 13 21.64 -19.52 33.32
N MET A 14 21.26 -20.74 33.69
CA MET A 14 20.22 -21.50 32.99
C MET A 14 18.84 -20.85 33.12
N THR A 15 18.52 -20.31 34.31
CA THR A 15 17.27 -19.56 34.50
C THR A 15 17.27 -18.26 33.70
N ILE A 16 18.37 -17.49 33.70
CA ILE A 16 18.49 -16.29 32.87
C ILE A 16 18.30 -16.64 31.39
N VAL A 17 19.02 -17.63 30.87
CA VAL A 17 18.92 -18.05 29.47
C VAL A 17 17.48 -18.47 29.15
N PHE A 18 16.85 -19.28 30.00
CA PHE A 18 15.46 -19.69 29.82
C PHE A 18 14.48 -18.51 29.80
N PHE A 19 14.59 -17.58 30.74
CA PHE A 19 13.73 -16.39 30.77
C PHE A 19 14.01 -15.44 29.61
N THR A 20 15.25 -15.35 29.14
CA THR A 20 15.59 -14.57 27.93
C THR A 20 15.04 -15.21 26.66
N LEU A 21 15.06 -16.55 26.56
CA LEU A 21 14.48 -17.28 25.44
C LEU A 21 12.96 -17.17 25.44
N LEU A 22 12.31 -17.33 26.60
CA LEU A 22 10.87 -17.10 26.73
C LEU A 22 10.47 -15.65 26.41
N ARG A 23 11.26 -14.66 26.82
CA ARG A 23 11.02 -13.26 26.43
C ARG A 23 11.19 -13.05 24.94
N LEU A 24 12.21 -13.67 24.33
CA LEU A 24 12.44 -13.60 22.90
C LEU A 24 11.31 -14.27 22.12
N GLU A 25 10.83 -15.43 22.55
CA GLU A 25 9.67 -16.12 21.97
C GLU A 25 8.40 -15.29 22.09
N VAL A 26 8.14 -14.69 23.25
CA VAL A 26 6.99 -13.79 23.44
C VAL A 26 7.13 -12.54 22.58
N GLU A 27 8.33 -11.96 22.43
CA GLU A 27 8.56 -10.84 21.51
C GLU A 27 8.33 -11.25 20.05
N ILE A 28 8.79 -12.42 19.63
CA ILE A 28 8.56 -12.94 18.27
C ILE A 28 7.07 -13.17 18.00
N LEU A 29 6.32 -13.68 18.98
CA LEU A 29 4.88 -13.92 18.89
C LEU A 29 4.03 -12.64 19.01
N MET A 30 4.56 -11.58 19.65
CA MET A 30 3.88 -10.30 19.85
C MET A 30 4.29 -9.22 18.84
N ARG A 31 5.37 -9.41 18.08
CA ARG A 31 5.73 -8.60 16.90
C ARG A 31 4.59 -8.37 15.90
N PRO A 32 3.60 -9.26 15.71
CA PRO A 32 2.45 -8.97 14.84
C PRO A 32 1.59 -7.80 15.33
N ILE A 33 1.68 -7.42 16.62
CA ILE A 33 0.75 -6.42 17.20
C ILE A 33 1.37 -5.01 17.20
N THR A 34 2.70 -4.90 17.19
CA THR A 34 3.39 -3.60 17.04
C THR A 34 3.90 -3.34 15.62
N GLY A 35 3.95 -4.38 14.78
CA GLY A 35 4.34 -4.32 13.36
C GLY A 35 3.29 -4.79 12.37
N GLY A 36 2.11 -5.25 12.81
CA GLY A 36 1.04 -5.74 11.93
C GLY A 36 -0.24 -4.92 12.08
N VAL A 37 -0.26 -3.74 11.46
CA VAL A 37 -1.47 -3.39 10.69
C VAL A 37 -1.40 -4.32 9.48
N CYS A 38 -2.46 -5.07 9.14
CA CYS A 38 -2.47 -5.89 7.93
C CYS A 38 -1.89 -5.05 6.77
N ASP A 39 -0.82 -5.46 6.10
CA ASP A 39 -0.12 -4.59 5.13
C ASP A 39 -1.06 -4.13 4.01
N SER A 40 -2.03 -4.99 3.67
CA SER A 40 -3.17 -4.65 2.83
C SER A 40 -3.98 -3.45 3.34
N GLU A 41 -4.23 -3.35 4.65
CA GLU A 41 -4.92 -2.23 5.30
C GLU A 41 -4.06 -0.96 5.28
N THR A 42 -2.74 -1.05 5.48
CA THR A 42 -1.82 0.09 5.31
C THR A 42 -1.82 0.60 3.86
N ARG A 43 -1.75 -0.31 2.87
CA ARG A 43 -1.82 0.03 1.43
C ARG A 43 -3.15 0.69 1.07
N LEU A 44 -4.26 0.19 1.63
CA LEU A 44 -5.59 0.78 1.48
C LEU A 44 -5.66 2.18 2.09
N ILE A 45 -5.09 2.39 3.29
CA ILE A 45 -5.05 3.70 3.96
C ILE A 45 -4.25 4.71 3.15
N ILE A 46 -3.04 4.36 2.69
CA ILE A 46 -2.18 5.23 1.88
C ILE A 46 -2.90 5.62 0.58
N THR A 47 -3.48 4.64 -0.11
CA THR A 47 -4.22 4.87 -1.36
C THR A 47 -5.47 5.73 -1.13
N ALA A 48 -6.22 5.48 -0.04
CA ALA A 48 -7.39 6.27 0.32
C ALA A 48 -7.02 7.74 0.63
N GLN A 49 -5.92 7.98 1.35
CA GLN A 49 -5.42 9.33 1.62
C GLN A 49 -5.01 10.05 0.32
N TYR A 50 -4.30 9.35 -0.58
CA TYR A 50 -3.91 9.91 -1.87
C TYR A 50 -5.13 10.27 -2.75
N LEU A 51 -6.12 9.38 -2.83
CA LEU A 51 -7.37 9.62 -3.56
C LEU A 51 -8.21 10.73 -2.95
N LYS A 52 -8.23 10.86 -1.62
CA LYS A 52 -8.91 11.97 -0.93
C LYS A 52 -8.30 13.31 -1.32
N LEU A 53 -6.97 13.40 -1.42
CA LEU A 53 -6.29 14.60 -1.88
C LEU A 53 -6.63 14.94 -3.35
N ILE A 54 -6.68 13.92 -4.23
CA ILE A 54 -7.10 14.10 -5.62
C ILE A 54 -8.55 14.62 -5.69
N GLU A 55 -9.44 14.10 -4.84
CA GLU A 55 -10.82 14.57 -4.74
C GLU A 55 -10.91 16.04 -4.32
N GLU A 56 -10.05 16.48 -3.42
CA GLU A 56 -9.99 17.88 -2.97
C GLU A 56 -9.48 18.83 -4.07
N ILE A 57 -8.47 18.41 -4.84
CA ILE A 57 -7.85 19.24 -5.88
C ILE A 57 -8.66 19.24 -7.19
N ASN A 58 -9.25 18.09 -7.54
CA ASN A 58 -9.99 17.87 -8.78
C ASN A 58 -11.29 17.11 -8.50
N PRO A 59 -12.30 17.77 -7.91
CA PRO A 59 -13.51 17.11 -7.45
C PRO A 59 -14.25 16.39 -8.57
N THR A 60 -14.86 15.27 -8.20
CA THR A 60 -15.70 14.49 -9.10
C THR A 60 -16.95 15.29 -9.42
N ILE A 61 -17.24 15.44 -10.72
CA ILE A 61 -18.48 16.03 -11.21
C ILE A 61 -19.25 15.00 -12.02
N ARG A 62 -20.56 15.23 -12.18
CA ARG A 62 -21.34 14.48 -13.17
C ARG A 62 -21.15 15.14 -14.53
N TYR A 63 -20.79 14.35 -15.53
CA TYR A 63 -20.68 14.81 -16.89
C TYR A 63 -22.04 15.28 -17.38
N SER A 64 -22.05 16.43 -18.06
CA SER A 64 -23.24 16.92 -18.74
C SER A 64 -22.86 17.42 -20.12
N ARG A 65 -23.49 16.82 -21.13
CA ARG A 65 -23.33 17.13 -22.54
C ARG A 65 -23.89 18.51 -22.80
N ARG A 66 -23.05 19.41 -23.31
CA ARG A 66 -23.49 20.76 -23.64
C ARG A 66 -24.43 20.71 -24.85
N SER A 67 -25.68 21.09 -24.63
CA SER A 67 -26.73 21.18 -25.66
C SER A 67 -26.37 22.08 -26.84
N SER A 68 -25.42 23.02 -26.66
CA SER A 68 -24.97 23.95 -27.70
C SER A 68 -24.01 23.36 -28.74
N ARG A 69 -23.46 22.14 -28.51
CA ARG A 69 -22.56 21.45 -29.47
C ARG A 69 -22.82 19.95 -29.50
N PRO A 70 -23.97 19.50 -30.04
CA PRO A 70 -24.37 18.09 -30.01
C PRO A 70 -23.41 17.14 -30.76
N THR A 71 -22.54 17.66 -31.64
CA THR A 71 -21.57 16.88 -32.42
C THR A 71 -20.19 16.74 -31.76
N GLN A 72 -19.90 17.44 -30.65
CA GLN A 72 -18.64 17.27 -29.91
C GLN A 72 -18.87 16.37 -28.71
N VAL A 73 -18.71 15.06 -28.91
CA VAL A 73 -18.64 14.10 -27.80
C VAL A 73 -17.25 14.18 -27.19
N GLU A 74 -17.15 14.46 -25.89
CA GLU A 74 -15.88 14.38 -25.18
C GLU A 74 -15.55 12.89 -24.95
N GLN A 75 -14.33 12.46 -25.27
CA GLN A 75 -13.88 11.07 -25.12
C GLN A 75 -12.82 10.99 -24.01
N CYS A 76 -12.92 9.97 -23.16
CA CYS A 76 -11.89 9.66 -22.18
C CYS A 76 -10.72 8.98 -22.88
N THR A 77 -9.56 9.64 -22.98
CA THR A 77 -8.42 9.08 -23.74
C THR A 77 -7.65 7.99 -23.00
N VAL A 78 -8.05 7.66 -21.76
CA VAL A 78 -7.47 6.56 -20.99
C VAL A 78 -8.13 5.24 -21.38
N CYS A 79 -9.46 5.19 -21.43
CA CYS A 79 -10.21 3.99 -21.82
C CYS A 79 -10.70 4.01 -23.27
N LEU A 80 -10.52 5.15 -23.98
CA LEU A 80 -10.98 5.39 -25.35
C LEU A 80 -12.52 5.31 -25.51
N ALA A 81 -13.29 5.42 -24.42
CA ALA A 81 -14.74 5.47 -24.45
C ALA A 81 -15.27 6.91 -24.45
N GLU A 82 -16.44 7.12 -25.05
CA GLU A 82 -17.17 8.39 -24.98
C GLU A 82 -17.61 8.68 -23.55
N LEU A 83 -17.69 9.97 -23.19
CA LEU A 83 -18.27 10.41 -21.93
C LEU A 83 -19.80 10.53 -22.08
N GLU A 84 -20.52 9.83 -21.23
CA GLU A 84 -21.98 9.78 -21.22
C GLU A 84 -22.60 10.67 -20.14
N GLU A 85 -23.85 11.11 -20.38
CA GLU A 85 -24.57 11.98 -19.44
C GLU A 85 -24.68 11.34 -18.05
N GLY A 86 -24.34 12.11 -17.02
CA GLY A 86 -24.44 11.67 -15.63
C GLY A 86 -23.26 10.83 -15.12
N GLU A 87 -22.31 10.45 -15.97
CA GLU A 87 -21.10 9.72 -15.58
C GLU A 87 -20.22 10.53 -14.64
N LYS A 88 -19.50 9.84 -13.76
CA LYS A 88 -18.55 10.48 -12.85
C LYS A 88 -17.25 10.79 -13.59
N VAL A 89 -16.96 12.08 -13.75
CA VAL A 89 -15.78 12.55 -14.44
C VAL A 89 -14.98 13.51 -13.57
N ARG A 90 -13.68 13.59 -13.82
CA ARG A 90 -12.82 14.62 -13.26
C ARG A 90 -12.37 15.54 -14.37
N LYS A 91 -12.53 16.86 -14.14
CA LYS A 91 -12.01 17.88 -15.03
C LYS A 91 -10.74 18.48 -14.44
N LEU A 92 -9.63 18.35 -15.17
CA LEU A 92 -8.34 18.88 -14.76
C LEU A 92 -8.26 20.40 -14.99
N LYS A 93 -7.29 21.05 -14.32
CA LYS A 93 -7.02 22.50 -14.51
C LYS A 93 -6.63 22.84 -15.95
N CYS A 94 -6.03 21.90 -16.67
CA CYS A 94 -5.76 21.99 -18.11
C CYS A 94 -7.00 21.83 -19.00
N LYS A 95 -8.20 21.72 -18.41
CA LYS A 95 -9.53 21.61 -19.04
C LYS A 95 -9.86 20.26 -19.70
N HIS A 96 -8.96 19.29 -19.64
CA HIS A 96 -9.25 17.92 -20.09
C HIS A 96 -10.11 17.14 -19.09
N SER A 97 -11.05 16.36 -19.60
CA SER A 97 -12.02 15.56 -18.85
C SER A 97 -11.71 14.07 -19.01
N PHE A 98 -11.84 13.30 -17.93
CA PHE A 98 -11.66 11.84 -17.93
C PHE A 98 -12.68 11.21 -16.98
N HIS A 99 -13.01 9.93 -17.17
CA HIS A 99 -13.73 9.17 -16.14
C HIS A 99 -12.94 9.23 -14.83
N LYS A 100 -13.66 9.41 -13.72
CA LYS A 100 -13.06 9.50 -12.39
C LYS A 100 -12.12 8.33 -12.13
N ASP A 101 -12.61 7.10 -12.33
CA ASP A 101 -11.85 5.89 -12.03
C ASP A 101 -10.67 5.69 -12.99
N CYS A 102 -10.78 6.16 -14.24
CA CYS A 102 -9.68 6.10 -15.20
C CYS A 102 -8.54 7.05 -14.80
N LEU A 103 -8.87 8.28 -14.43
CA LEU A 103 -7.86 9.25 -13.99
C LEU A 103 -7.26 8.85 -12.64
N ASP A 104 -8.07 8.38 -11.70
CA ASP A 104 -7.61 7.94 -10.38
C ASP A 104 -6.59 6.80 -10.49
N LYS A 105 -6.85 5.80 -11.34
CA LYS A 105 -5.88 4.71 -11.63
C LYS A 105 -4.62 5.24 -12.30
N TRP A 106 -4.75 6.14 -13.27
CA TRP A 106 -3.61 6.73 -13.96
C TRP A 106 -2.66 7.47 -13.01
N LEU A 107 -3.22 8.26 -12.08
CA LEU A 107 -2.42 9.02 -11.11
C LEU A 107 -1.74 8.12 -10.06
N GLN A 108 -2.37 7.00 -9.69
CA GLN A 108 -1.75 6.01 -8.80
C GLN A 108 -0.60 5.26 -9.48
N GLN A 109 -0.77 4.87 -10.74
CA GLN A 109 0.22 4.05 -11.45
C GLN A 109 1.43 4.86 -11.94
N GLN A 110 1.24 6.13 -12.26
CA GLN A 110 2.28 6.92 -12.92
C GLN A 110 3.08 7.76 -11.92
N TYR A 111 4.41 7.74 -12.04
CA TYR A 111 5.32 8.41 -11.11
C TYR A 111 5.26 9.95 -11.14
N TRP A 112 4.63 10.54 -12.15
CA TRP A 112 4.64 11.99 -12.40
C TRP A 112 3.26 12.66 -12.34
N ALA A 113 2.19 11.94 -12.01
CA ALA A 113 0.83 12.47 -11.81
C ALA A 113 0.46 13.64 -12.76
N THR A 114 0.57 13.42 -14.06
CA THR A 114 0.23 14.43 -15.08
C THR A 114 -0.97 14.02 -15.92
N CYS A 115 -1.56 15.02 -16.58
CA CYS A 115 -2.64 14.82 -17.53
C CYS A 115 -2.23 13.85 -18.66
N PRO A 116 -3.01 12.78 -18.92
CA PRO A 116 -2.75 11.83 -20.01
C PRO A 116 -2.63 12.47 -21.40
N LEU A 117 -3.30 13.61 -21.61
CA LEU A 117 -3.35 14.30 -22.90
C LEU A 117 -2.21 15.30 -23.10
N CYS A 118 -1.97 16.18 -22.13
CA CYS A 118 -1.10 17.35 -22.31
C CYS A 118 0.08 17.40 -21.34
N ARG A 119 0.23 16.39 -20.48
CA ARG A 119 1.33 16.26 -19.50
C ARG A 119 1.44 17.42 -18.49
N THR A 120 0.41 18.25 -18.37
CA THR A 120 0.32 19.24 -17.29
C THR A 120 0.21 18.52 -15.95
N LYS A 121 1.01 18.93 -14.96
CA LYS A 121 1.01 18.37 -13.62
C LYS A 121 -0.36 18.54 -12.95
N VAL A 122 -0.84 17.46 -12.34
CA VAL A 122 -2.09 17.43 -11.57
C VAL A 122 -1.79 17.65 -10.09
N LEU A 123 -0.72 17.03 -9.59
CA LEU A 123 -0.27 17.13 -8.20
C LEU A 123 1.18 17.65 -8.12
N PRO A 124 1.61 18.19 -6.96
CA PRO A 124 3.01 18.53 -6.71
C PRO A 124 3.90 17.28 -6.67
N ASP A 125 5.14 17.38 -7.18
CA ASP A 125 6.07 16.26 -7.27
C ASP A 125 6.38 15.63 -5.90
N GLU A 126 6.45 16.43 -4.84
CA GLU A 126 6.72 15.96 -3.47
C GLU A 126 5.66 14.97 -2.98
N ILE A 127 4.38 15.30 -3.19
CA ILE A 127 3.25 14.45 -2.81
C ILE A 127 3.32 13.12 -3.55
N VAL A 128 3.59 13.18 -4.86
CA VAL A 128 3.64 11.99 -5.73
C VAL A 128 4.81 11.10 -5.34
N ALA A 129 6.00 11.68 -5.15
CA ALA A 129 7.18 10.93 -4.71
C ALA A 129 6.98 10.29 -3.33
N ASN A 130 6.30 10.99 -2.41
CA ASN A 130 5.99 10.43 -1.09
C ASN A 130 5.01 9.25 -1.18
N TYR A 131 3.96 9.36 -2.00
CA TYR A 131 3.01 8.26 -2.22
C TYR A 131 3.70 7.01 -2.78
N HIS A 132 4.48 7.15 -3.86
CA HIS A 132 5.21 6.03 -4.46
C HIS A 132 6.25 5.42 -3.53
N ARG A 133 6.93 6.24 -2.71
CA ARG A 133 7.86 5.73 -1.69
C ARG A 133 7.16 4.88 -0.65
N LEU A 134 6.04 5.37 -0.12
CA LEU A 134 5.25 4.64 0.88
C LEU A 134 4.66 3.36 0.31
N GLN A 135 4.19 3.40 -0.94
CA GLN A 135 3.66 2.22 -1.62
C GLN A 135 4.74 1.15 -1.82
N ASN A 136 5.92 1.54 -2.33
CA ASN A 136 7.06 0.62 -2.47
C ASN A 136 7.54 0.05 -1.14
N GLN A 137 7.45 0.81 -0.05
CA GLN A 137 7.81 0.33 1.27
C GLN A 137 6.85 -0.76 1.75
N VAL A 138 5.54 -0.57 1.56
CA VAL A 138 4.54 -1.59 1.87
C VAL A 138 4.72 -2.83 0.99
N ASP A 139 4.99 -2.65 -0.31
CA ASP A 139 5.20 -3.76 -1.23
C ASP A 139 6.48 -4.58 -0.85
N TYR A 140 7.50 -3.92 -0.31
CA TYR A 140 8.72 -4.59 0.19
C TYR A 140 8.48 -5.33 1.51
N ASP A 141 7.74 -4.71 2.45
CA ASP A 141 7.39 -5.35 3.72
C ASP A 141 6.50 -6.58 3.49
N GLU A 142 5.53 -6.51 2.57
CA GLU A 142 4.69 -7.65 2.13
C GLU A 142 5.54 -8.78 1.52
N SER A 143 6.53 -8.44 0.68
CA SER A 143 7.48 -9.42 0.12
C SER A 143 8.36 -10.07 1.19
N SER A 144 8.83 -9.30 2.18
CA SER A 144 9.68 -9.81 3.25
C SER A 144 8.92 -10.76 4.17
N ASP A 145 7.64 -10.50 4.44
CA ASP A 145 6.81 -11.36 5.26
C ASP A 145 6.49 -12.68 4.54
N GLU A 146 6.21 -12.66 3.24
CA GLU A 146 6.06 -13.89 2.45
C GLU A 146 7.34 -14.74 2.43
N ASP A 147 8.50 -14.13 2.24
CA ASP A 147 9.79 -14.81 2.27
C ASP A 147 10.11 -15.36 3.66
N MET A 148 9.79 -14.62 4.73
CA MET A 148 9.97 -15.07 6.11
C MET A 148 9.02 -16.23 6.44
N ILE A 149 7.76 -16.17 6.00
CA ILE A 149 6.78 -17.26 6.12
C ILE A 149 7.29 -18.50 5.39
N PHE A 150 7.80 -18.37 4.17
CA PHE A 150 8.37 -19.47 3.41
C PHE A 150 9.57 -20.11 4.12
N LEU A 151 10.47 -19.29 4.67
CA LEU A 151 11.61 -19.76 5.45
C LEU A 151 11.19 -20.45 6.75
N LEU A 152 10.17 -19.94 7.44
CA LEU A 152 9.60 -20.58 8.62
C LEU A 152 8.94 -21.92 8.28
N PHE A 153 8.18 -22.02 7.18
CA PHE A 153 7.63 -23.29 6.71
C PHE A 153 8.71 -24.29 6.30
N ALA A 154 9.80 -23.83 5.68
CA ALA A 154 10.94 -24.68 5.33
C ALA A 154 11.68 -25.19 6.57
N LEU A 155 11.80 -24.37 7.62
CA LEU A 155 12.39 -24.77 8.90
C LEU A 155 11.49 -25.70 9.73
N HIS A 156 10.17 -25.54 9.61
CA HIS A 156 9.18 -26.42 10.24
C HIS A 156 8.80 -27.64 9.35
N GLY A 157 9.45 -27.79 8.21
CA GLY A 157 9.25 -28.87 7.24
C GLY A 157 10.01 -30.16 7.56
N ASN A 158 9.63 -30.84 8.64
CA ASN A 158 9.73 -32.30 8.84
C ASN A 158 8.74 -32.66 9.96
N SER A 159 7.51 -33.06 9.68
CA SER A 159 7.15 -34.33 9.06
C SER A 159 5.67 -34.27 8.72
N LEU A 160 5.31 -34.51 7.45
CA LEU A 160 4.09 -35.22 7.02
C LEU A 160 3.99 -35.13 5.48
N HIS A 161 4.91 -35.81 4.80
CA HIS A 161 4.57 -36.39 3.50
C HIS A 161 5.32 -37.71 3.30
N ARG A 162 4.82 -38.76 3.96
CA ARG A 162 4.97 -40.16 3.55
C ARG A 162 3.80 -40.95 4.14
N LEU A 163 2.74 -41.09 3.34
CA LEU A 163 2.07 -42.35 2.95
C LEU A 163 0.78 -42.00 2.22
#